data_AF-A0A1Y6FEB6-F1
#
_entry.id   AF-A0A1Y6FEB6-F1
#
_cell.length_a   1.000
_cell.length_b   1.000
_cell.length_c   1.000
_cell.angle_alpha   90.00
_cell.angle_beta   90.00
_cell.angle_gamma   90.00
#
_symmetry.space_group_name_H-M   'P 1'
#
loop_
_entity.id
_entity.type
_entity.pdbx_description
1 polymer ?
#
loop_
_entity_poly.entity_id
_entity_poly.type
_entity_poly.pdbx_seq_one_letter_code
_entity_poly.pdbx_strand_id
1 'polypeptide(L)'
;MTDSTDAKAIGFGYAEIAYLLKRMSTPSAEMTARVLRLSEEMNNDVLVFAGASTLLGRGFAIVENDDIEIVEEAVPVAYALGRATLWTEISLMQADTVDTVVQIESDPVSLLMQPRTLMTWFAFAQDPDLSGPEAQLDVIREHMRQHPDGTAMLRVRVDGHDDVLLVRPDGGGFAVGRVVPGKEDVSEETGLTESDLLEALVELRSNLMPVGS
;
A
#
# COMPACT_ATOMS: atom_id res chain seq x y z
N MET A 1 -17.71 22.72 14.04
CA MET A 1 -17.82 22.45 12.60
C MET A 1 -16.62 21.61 12.26
N THR A 2 -16.75 20.30 12.43
CA THR A 2 -15.69 19.33 12.14
C THR A 2 -15.67 19.15 10.63
N ASP A 3 -14.72 19.80 9.97
CA ASP A 3 -14.38 19.47 8.59
C ASP A 3 -13.70 18.10 8.66
N SER A 4 -14.51 17.03 8.65
CA SER A 4 -13.98 15.69 8.44
C SER A 4 -13.65 15.61 6.96
N THR A 5 -12.42 15.98 6.61
CA THR A 5 -11.79 15.57 5.36
C THR A 5 -11.56 14.06 5.43
N ASP A 6 -12.65 13.29 5.44
CA ASP A 6 -12.58 11.86 5.16
C ASP A 6 -12.00 11.76 3.75
N ALA A 7 -10.77 11.27 3.64
CA ALA A 7 -10.11 11.10 2.37
C ALA A 7 -11.02 10.29 1.44
N LYS A 8 -11.50 10.93 0.37
CA LYS A 8 -12.45 10.31 -0.55
C LYS A 8 -11.77 9.14 -1.26
N ALA A 9 -12.24 7.92 -0.97
CA ALA A 9 -11.77 6.73 -1.66
C ALA A 9 -12.18 6.75 -3.15
N ILE A 10 -11.26 6.35 -4.03
CA ILE A 10 -11.55 6.10 -5.44
C ILE A 10 -11.44 4.60 -5.69
N GLY A 11 -12.56 3.99 -6.06
CA GLY A 11 -12.64 2.55 -6.32
C GLY A 11 -12.29 2.21 -7.77
N PHE A 12 -11.43 1.21 -7.95
CA PHE A 12 -11.04 0.65 -9.24
C PHE A 12 -11.30 -0.86 -9.28
N GLY A 13 -11.74 -1.36 -10.43
CA GLY A 13 -11.73 -2.79 -10.71
C GLY A 13 -10.31 -3.31 -10.92
N TYR A 14 -10.07 -4.60 -10.67
CA TYR A 14 -8.76 -5.22 -10.91
C TYR A 14 -8.29 -5.05 -12.36
N ALA A 15 -9.22 -5.11 -13.34
CA ALA A 15 -8.92 -4.89 -14.75
C ALA A 15 -8.49 -3.44 -15.04
N GLU A 16 -9.07 -2.46 -14.34
CA GLU A 16 -8.68 -1.04 -14.47
C GLU A 16 -7.27 -0.83 -13.95
N ILE A 17 -6.97 -1.34 -12.74
CA ILE A 17 -5.62 -1.29 -12.18
C ILE A 17 -4.63 -2.02 -13.10
N ALA A 18 -4.98 -3.21 -13.62
CA ALA A 18 -4.17 -3.95 -14.57
C ALA A 18 -3.86 -3.15 -15.84
N TYR A 19 -4.85 -2.44 -16.40
CA TYR A 19 -4.64 -1.52 -17.52
C TYR A 19 -3.70 -0.37 -17.16
N LEU A 20 -3.91 0.30 -16.02
CA LEU A 20 -3.05 1.39 -15.57
C LEU A 20 -1.59 0.93 -15.43
N LEU A 21 -1.37 -0.24 -14.81
CA LEU A 21 -0.05 -0.84 -14.65
C LEU A 21 0.59 -1.19 -16.00
N LYS A 22 -0.16 -1.86 -16.88
CA LYS A 22 0.31 -2.26 -18.22
C LYS A 22 0.68 -1.04 -19.06
N ARG A 23 -0.13 0.02 -19.02
CA ARG A 23 0.11 1.26 -19.75
C ARG A 23 1.42 1.92 -19.34
N MET A 24 1.75 1.92 -18.04
CA MET A 24 3.00 2.53 -17.56
C MET A 24 4.23 1.73 -18.01
N SER A 25 4.14 0.39 -18.06
CA SER A 25 5.21 -0.50 -18.55
C SER A 25 6.59 -0.19 -17.92
N THR A 26 6.61 0.11 -16.63
CA THR A 26 7.84 0.38 -15.86
C THR A 26 8.16 -0.79 -14.91
N PRO A 27 9.41 -0.96 -14.48
CA PRO A 27 9.76 -1.92 -13.42
C PRO A 27 8.96 -1.70 -12.13
N SER A 28 8.69 -0.43 -11.78
CA SER A 28 7.82 -0.08 -10.65
C SER A 28 6.38 -0.58 -10.85
N ALA A 29 5.82 -0.46 -12.06
CA ALA A 29 4.49 -1.01 -12.37
C ALA A 29 4.46 -2.53 -12.22
N GLU A 30 5.50 -3.24 -12.67
CA GLU A 30 5.59 -4.69 -12.47
C GLU A 30 5.70 -5.06 -10.98
N MET A 31 6.45 -4.28 -10.20
CA MET A 31 6.56 -4.48 -8.76
C MET A 31 5.22 -4.22 -8.06
N THR A 32 4.54 -3.12 -8.41
CA THR A 32 3.20 -2.82 -7.92
C THR A 32 2.22 -3.94 -8.28
N ALA A 33 2.27 -4.47 -9.50
CA ALA A 33 1.45 -5.60 -9.91
C ALA A 33 1.70 -6.83 -9.03
N ARG A 34 2.96 -7.12 -8.68
CA ARG A 34 3.29 -8.23 -7.76
C ARG A 34 2.73 -8.00 -6.36
N VAL A 35 2.91 -6.80 -5.81
CA VAL A 35 2.41 -6.43 -4.47
C VAL A 35 0.89 -6.51 -4.39
N LEU A 36 0.19 -6.01 -5.42
CA LEU A 36 -1.27 -6.06 -5.51
C LEU A 36 -1.81 -7.42 -5.98
N ARG A 37 -0.94 -8.40 -6.29
CA ARG A 37 -1.29 -9.72 -6.82
C ARG A 37 -2.07 -9.65 -8.15
N LEU A 38 -1.69 -8.73 -9.03
CA LEU A 38 -2.30 -8.45 -10.33
C LEU A 38 -1.35 -8.75 -11.52
N SER A 39 -0.27 -9.50 -11.30
CA SER A 39 0.71 -9.79 -12.34
C SER A 39 0.14 -10.58 -13.52
N GLU A 40 -0.83 -11.47 -13.28
CA GLU A 40 -1.47 -12.24 -14.36
C GLU A 40 -2.44 -11.36 -15.15
N GLU A 41 -3.23 -10.55 -14.45
CA GLU A 41 -4.23 -9.64 -15.00
C GLU A 41 -3.58 -8.56 -15.86
N MET A 42 -2.45 -7.99 -15.41
CA MET A 42 -1.66 -7.02 -16.17
C MET A 42 -1.13 -7.60 -17.49
N ASN A 43 -0.93 -8.92 -17.56
CA ASN A 43 -0.41 -9.61 -18.74
C ASN A 43 -1.50 -10.30 -19.57
N ASN A 44 -2.78 -10.09 -19.25
CA ASN A 44 -3.91 -10.60 -19.99
C ASN A 44 -4.54 -9.49 -20.84
N ASP A 45 -4.27 -9.51 -22.15
CA ASP A 45 -4.74 -8.48 -23.08
C ASP A 45 -6.26 -8.28 -23.04
N VAL A 46 -7.04 -9.35 -22.87
CA VAL A 46 -8.51 -9.25 -22.80
C VAL A 46 -8.95 -8.47 -21.57
N LEU A 47 -8.31 -8.71 -20.41
CA LEU A 47 -8.60 -7.98 -19.17
C LEU A 47 -8.11 -6.53 -19.26
N VAL A 48 -6.93 -6.29 -19.83
CA VAL A 48 -6.38 -4.95 -20.04
C VAL A 48 -7.31 -4.11 -20.93
N PHE A 49 -7.83 -4.66 -22.03
CA PHE A 49 -8.79 -3.95 -22.88
C PHE A 49 -10.16 -3.73 -22.20
N ALA A 50 -10.62 -4.69 -21.40
CA ALA A 50 -11.81 -4.51 -20.58
C ALA A 50 -11.62 -3.36 -19.58
N GLY A 51 -10.46 -3.30 -18.90
CA GLY A 51 -10.10 -2.22 -17.98
C GLY A 51 -10.02 -0.85 -18.64
N ALA A 52 -9.41 -0.77 -19.82
CA ALA A 52 -9.41 0.45 -20.63
C ALA A 52 -10.84 0.93 -20.95
N SER A 53 -11.70 -0.01 -21.34
CA SER A 53 -13.09 0.27 -21.69
C SER A 53 -13.91 0.75 -20.49
N THR A 54 -13.69 0.19 -19.30
CA THR A 54 -14.38 0.63 -18.08
C THR A 54 -13.88 1.98 -17.59
N LEU A 55 -12.57 2.26 -17.69
CA LEU A 55 -12.01 3.59 -17.38
C LEU A 55 -12.63 4.68 -18.27
N LEU A 56 -12.74 4.43 -19.59
CA LEU A 56 -13.44 5.31 -20.53
C LEU A 56 -14.91 5.49 -20.14
N GLY A 57 -15.62 4.37 -19.87
CA GLY A 57 -17.04 4.40 -19.50
C GLY A 57 -17.32 5.15 -18.18
N ARG A 58 -16.32 5.25 -17.29
CA ARG A 58 -16.41 5.96 -16.00
C ARG A 58 -15.86 7.39 -16.05
N GLY A 59 -15.31 7.83 -17.18
CA GLY A 59 -14.69 9.16 -17.32
C GLY A 59 -13.32 9.31 -16.65
N PHE A 60 -12.66 8.19 -16.31
CA PHE A 60 -11.28 8.17 -15.82
C PHE A 60 -10.24 8.07 -16.95
N ALA A 61 -10.72 7.92 -18.17
CA ALA A 61 -9.93 8.06 -19.37
C ALA A 61 -10.73 8.74 -20.47
N ILE A 62 -10.03 9.34 -21.44
CA ILE A 62 -10.57 9.88 -22.68
C ILE A 62 -9.81 9.30 -23.88
N VAL A 63 -10.37 9.45 -25.07
CA VAL A 63 -9.64 9.19 -26.33
C VAL A 63 -9.19 10.52 -26.90
N GLU A 64 -7.88 10.68 -27.08
CA GLU A 64 -7.25 11.85 -27.68
C GLU A 64 -6.21 11.39 -28.71
N ASN A 65 -6.32 11.89 -29.94
CA ASN A 65 -5.43 11.53 -31.06
C ASN A 65 -5.29 10.02 -31.32
N ASP A 66 -6.41 9.28 -31.25
CA ASP A 66 -6.47 7.80 -31.36
C ASP A 66 -5.76 7.03 -30.22
N ASP A 67 -5.27 7.72 -29.20
CA ASP A 67 -4.70 7.15 -27.98
C ASP A 67 -5.66 7.33 -26.79
N ILE A 68 -5.54 6.45 -25.80
CA ILE A 68 -6.27 6.61 -24.53
C ILE A 68 -5.42 7.51 -23.63
N GLU A 69 -6.02 8.50 -22.98
CA GLU A 69 -5.39 9.34 -21.96
C GLU A 69 -6.08 9.16 -20.60
N ILE A 70 -5.30 9.02 -19.52
CA ILE A 70 -5.85 8.96 -18.15
C ILE A 70 -6.11 10.39 -17.69
N VAL A 71 -7.27 10.63 -17.08
CA VAL A 71 -7.70 11.95 -16.64
C VAL A 71 -8.24 11.94 -15.21
N GLU A 72 -8.43 13.15 -14.67
CA GLU A 72 -9.08 13.39 -13.38
C GLU A 72 -8.43 12.59 -12.24
N GLU A 73 -9.24 12.00 -11.35
CA GLU A 73 -8.75 11.36 -10.13
C GLU A 73 -7.97 10.07 -10.38
N ALA A 74 -7.97 9.53 -11.60
CA ALA A 74 -7.16 8.37 -11.98
C ALA A 74 -5.71 8.72 -12.32
N VAL A 75 -5.39 9.99 -12.63
CA VAL A 75 -4.02 10.44 -12.94
C VAL A 75 -3.04 10.18 -11.79
N PRO A 76 -3.29 10.64 -10.54
CA PRO A 76 -2.37 10.39 -9.44
C PRO A 76 -2.24 8.90 -9.13
N VAL A 77 -3.31 8.12 -9.32
CA VAL A 77 -3.28 6.66 -9.15
C VAL A 77 -2.37 6.02 -10.18
N ALA A 78 -2.58 6.30 -11.47
CA ALA A 78 -1.72 5.79 -12.54
C ALA A 78 -0.25 6.18 -12.34
N TYR A 79 -0.01 7.42 -11.90
CA TYR A 79 1.33 7.91 -11.59
C TYR A 79 2.01 7.07 -10.49
N ALA A 80 1.38 6.97 -9.32
CA ALA A 80 1.96 6.25 -8.18
C ALA A 80 2.18 4.77 -8.51
N LEU A 81 1.22 4.11 -9.15
CA LEU A 81 1.36 2.71 -9.56
C LEU A 81 2.58 2.46 -10.46
N GLY A 82 2.88 3.40 -11.36
CA GLY A 82 3.97 3.31 -12.33
C GLY A 82 5.30 3.92 -11.89
N ARG A 83 5.35 4.68 -10.80
CA ARG A 83 6.54 5.42 -10.34
C ARG A 83 6.93 5.15 -8.90
N ALA A 84 6.23 4.25 -8.22
CA ALA A 84 6.54 3.89 -6.84
C ALA A 84 7.98 3.41 -6.67
N THR A 85 8.54 3.77 -5.52
CA THR A 85 9.89 3.40 -5.08
C THR A 85 9.87 2.61 -3.78
N LEU A 86 8.75 2.64 -3.03
CA LEU A 86 8.57 1.92 -1.79
C LEU A 86 7.14 1.40 -1.69
N TRP A 87 7.01 0.12 -1.29
CA TRP A 87 5.74 -0.54 -1.05
C TRP A 87 5.71 -1.12 0.37
N THR A 88 4.65 -0.85 1.12
CA THR A 88 4.43 -1.47 2.43
C THR A 88 3.10 -2.21 2.44
N GLU A 89 3.14 -3.54 2.52
CA GLU A 89 1.96 -4.36 2.81
C GLU A 89 1.74 -4.41 4.32
N ILE A 90 0.57 -4.01 4.79
CA ILE A 90 0.15 -4.06 6.19
C ILE A 90 -0.96 -5.10 6.29
N SER A 91 -0.64 -6.28 6.83
CA SER A 91 -1.62 -7.31 7.14
C SER A 91 -2.14 -7.10 8.55
N LEU A 92 -3.42 -6.75 8.66
CA LEU A 92 -4.13 -6.49 9.91
C LEU A 92 -4.89 -7.75 10.29
N MET A 93 -4.44 -8.41 11.35
CA MET A 93 -4.92 -9.74 11.75
C MET A 93 -5.77 -9.64 13.00
N GLN A 94 -6.89 -10.37 13.00
CA GLN A 94 -7.72 -10.60 14.17
C GLN A 94 -8.35 -11.99 14.05
N ALA A 95 -8.51 -12.72 15.16
CA ALA A 95 -9.21 -14.01 15.27
C ALA A 95 -9.12 -14.94 14.02
N ASP A 96 -10.03 -14.76 13.06
CA ASP A 96 -10.18 -15.53 11.83
C ASP A 96 -10.11 -14.71 10.53
N THR A 97 -9.85 -13.41 10.60
CA THR A 97 -9.78 -12.51 9.43
C THR A 97 -8.45 -11.80 9.32
N VAL A 98 -8.01 -11.61 8.08
CA VAL A 98 -6.85 -10.78 7.75
C VAL A 98 -7.29 -9.73 6.74
N ASP A 99 -7.25 -8.47 7.15
CA ASP A 99 -7.38 -7.34 6.24
C ASP A 99 -6.00 -6.92 5.75
N THR A 100 -5.93 -6.31 4.57
CA THR A 100 -4.66 -5.85 4.00
C THR A 100 -4.80 -4.40 3.57
N VAL A 101 -3.82 -3.59 3.91
CA VAL A 101 -3.62 -2.25 3.35
C VAL A 101 -2.27 -2.25 2.66
N VAL A 102 -2.21 -1.69 1.45
CA VAL A 102 -0.95 -1.51 0.73
C VAL A 102 -0.67 -0.03 0.62
N GLN A 103 0.40 0.43 1.24
CA GLN A 103 0.93 1.76 1.00
C GLN A 103 1.87 1.74 -0.20
N ILE A 104 1.65 2.65 -1.14
CA ILE A 104 2.46 2.83 -2.34
C ILE A 104 2.99 4.25 -2.32
N GLU A 105 4.32 4.41 -2.26
CA GLU A 105 4.95 5.72 -2.18
C GLU A 105 5.73 6.01 -3.47
N SER A 106 5.41 7.15 -4.07
CA SER A 106 6.16 7.78 -5.16
C SER A 106 6.32 9.26 -4.84
N ASP A 107 7.37 9.91 -5.33
CA ASP A 107 7.50 11.37 -5.23
C ASP A 107 6.79 12.01 -6.43
N PRO A 108 5.72 12.82 -6.28
CA PRO A 108 5.17 13.36 -5.02
C PRO A 108 3.89 12.66 -4.52
N VAL A 109 3.46 11.55 -5.12
CA VAL A 109 2.17 10.90 -4.82
C VAL A 109 2.33 9.64 -3.97
N SER A 110 1.73 9.64 -2.77
CA SER A 110 1.61 8.44 -1.93
C SER A 110 0.14 8.04 -1.76
N LEU A 111 -0.12 6.73 -1.81
CA LEU A 111 -1.45 6.14 -1.75
C LEU A 111 -1.54 5.07 -0.67
N LEU A 112 -2.70 4.97 -0.02
CA LEU A 112 -3.13 3.77 0.69
C LEU A 112 -4.14 3.03 -0.19
N MET A 113 -3.91 1.75 -0.43
CA MET A 113 -4.78 0.90 -1.24
C MET A 113 -5.36 -0.24 -0.41
N GLN A 114 -6.68 -0.38 -0.46
CA GLN A 114 -7.40 -1.42 0.26
C GLN A 114 -8.12 -2.35 -0.73
N PRO A 115 -7.86 -3.67 -0.71
CA PRO A 115 -8.62 -4.62 -1.49
C PRO A 115 -10.03 -4.74 -0.94
N ARG A 116 -10.98 -4.95 -1.83
CA ARG A 116 -12.41 -5.15 -1.55
C ARG A 116 -12.90 -6.36 -2.34
N THR A 117 -14.17 -6.70 -2.17
CA THR A 117 -14.79 -7.84 -2.84
C THR A 117 -14.58 -7.79 -4.36
N LEU A 118 -14.44 -8.96 -4.99
CA LEU A 118 -14.12 -9.11 -6.42
C LEU A 118 -12.78 -8.49 -6.84
N MET A 119 -11.80 -8.43 -5.92
CA MET A 119 -10.49 -7.82 -6.16
C MET A 119 -10.57 -6.37 -6.66
N THR A 120 -11.62 -5.65 -6.26
CA THR A 120 -11.65 -4.20 -6.43
C THR A 120 -10.67 -3.56 -5.44
N TRP A 121 -10.12 -2.41 -5.80
CA TRP A 121 -9.14 -1.69 -5.00
C TRP A 121 -9.61 -0.28 -4.75
N PHE A 122 -9.68 0.11 -3.48
CA PHE A 122 -9.98 1.48 -3.09
C PHE A 122 -8.65 2.19 -2.85
N ALA A 123 -8.38 3.24 -3.61
CA ALA A 123 -7.22 4.10 -3.45
C ALA A 123 -7.61 5.34 -2.63
N PHE A 124 -6.80 5.66 -1.64
CA PHE A 124 -6.87 6.85 -0.83
C PHE A 124 -5.57 7.63 -1.04
N ALA A 125 -5.66 8.93 -1.29
CA ALA A 125 -4.49 9.79 -1.20
C ALA A 125 -4.01 9.81 0.26
N GLN A 126 -2.73 9.60 0.48
CA GLN A 126 -2.13 9.85 1.79
C GLN A 126 -2.14 11.37 2.05
N ASP A 127 -2.37 11.75 3.31
CA ASP A 127 -2.18 13.13 3.75
C ASP A 127 -0.71 13.57 3.49
N PRO A 128 -0.47 14.61 2.67
CA PRO A 128 0.89 15.06 2.37
C PRO A 128 1.64 15.62 3.60
N ASP A 129 0.92 15.98 4.68
CA ASP A 129 1.52 16.44 5.93
C ASP A 129 1.97 15.29 6.84
N LEU A 130 1.60 14.04 6.52
CA LEU A 130 2.04 12.83 7.22
C LEU A 130 3.13 12.11 6.43
N SER A 131 4.21 11.76 7.13
CA SER A 131 5.20 10.83 6.60
C SER A 131 4.60 9.43 6.42
N GLY A 132 5.25 8.62 5.57
CA GLY A 132 4.81 7.25 5.36
C GLY A 132 4.71 6.41 6.65
N PRO A 133 5.70 6.44 7.56
CA PRO A 133 5.61 5.76 8.87
C PRO A 133 4.48 6.26 9.77
N GLU A 134 4.18 7.57 9.76
CA GLU A 134 3.05 8.12 10.52
C GLU A 134 1.72 7.58 9.98
N ALA A 135 1.54 7.53 8.66
CA ALA A 135 0.36 6.94 8.05
C ALA A 135 0.22 5.43 8.37
N GLN A 136 1.33 4.69 8.42
CA GLN A 136 1.34 3.28 8.84
C GLN A 136 0.94 3.12 10.31
N LEU A 137 1.48 3.98 11.18
CA LEU A 137 1.16 4.00 12.60
C LEU A 137 -0.34 4.27 12.81
N ASP A 138 -0.93 5.23 12.10
CA ASP A 138 -2.36 5.52 12.20
C ASP A 138 -3.22 4.32 11.79
N VAL A 139 -2.84 3.59 10.74
CA VAL A 139 -3.53 2.35 10.34
C VAL A 139 -3.45 1.28 11.45
N ILE A 140 -2.27 1.08 12.04
CA ILE A 140 -2.07 0.11 13.13
C ILE A 140 -2.87 0.50 14.37
N ARG A 141 -2.82 1.77 14.76
CA ARG A 141 -3.54 2.32 15.92
C ARG A 141 -5.03 2.14 15.76
N GLU A 142 -5.57 2.50 14.60
CA GLU A 142 -7.00 2.38 14.35
C GLU A 142 -7.44 0.92 14.36
N HIS A 143 -6.65 0.01 13.77
CA HIS A 143 -6.90 -1.44 13.85
C HIS A 143 -6.96 -1.92 15.30
N MET A 144 -5.95 -1.62 16.11
CA MET A 144 -5.89 -2.06 17.52
C MET A 144 -6.95 -1.38 18.39
N ARG A 145 -7.37 -0.16 18.06
CA ARG A 145 -8.48 0.52 18.73
C ARG A 145 -9.81 -0.20 18.49
N GLN A 146 -10.03 -0.69 17.27
CA GLN A 146 -11.22 -1.47 16.92
C GLN A 146 -11.12 -2.92 17.41
N HIS A 147 -9.91 -3.46 17.46
CA HIS A 147 -9.61 -4.85 17.76
C HIS A 147 -8.46 -4.91 18.79
N PRO A 148 -8.75 -4.82 20.10
CA PRO A 148 -7.73 -4.70 21.15
C PRO A 148 -6.69 -5.83 21.22
N ASP A 149 -7.03 -7.02 20.72
CA ASP A 149 -6.13 -8.18 20.64
C ASP A 149 -5.55 -8.38 19.22
N GLY A 150 -5.87 -7.47 18.29
CA GLY A 150 -5.47 -7.52 16.89
C GLY A 150 -3.97 -7.26 16.72
N THR A 151 -3.35 -7.95 15.78
CA THR A 151 -1.93 -7.79 15.46
C THR A 151 -1.75 -7.23 14.05
N ALA A 152 -0.57 -6.71 13.75
CA ALA A 152 -0.21 -6.24 12.42
C ALA A 152 1.12 -6.87 11.98
N MET A 153 1.24 -7.15 10.69
CA MET A 153 2.50 -7.49 10.05
C MET A 153 2.73 -6.51 8.92
N LEU A 154 3.87 -5.83 8.93
CA LEU A 154 4.31 -4.95 7.87
C LEU A 154 5.39 -5.66 7.07
N ARG A 155 5.26 -5.67 5.76
CA ARG A 155 6.31 -6.08 4.83
C ARG A 155 6.64 -4.91 3.91
N VAL A 156 7.82 -4.34 4.10
CA VAL A 156 8.34 -3.24 3.27
C VAL A 156 9.16 -3.82 2.14
N ARG A 157 9.06 -3.21 0.95
CA ARG A 157 9.88 -3.54 -0.21
C ARG A 157 10.44 -2.31 -0.88
N VAL A 158 11.74 -2.35 -1.18
CA VAL A 158 12.49 -1.32 -1.90
C VAL A 158 13.52 -2.03 -2.78
N ASP A 159 13.57 -1.70 -4.07
CA ASP A 159 14.58 -2.18 -5.02
C ASP A 159 14.92 -3.69 -4.95
N GLY A 160 13.89 -4.53 -4.85
CA GLY A 160 14.06 -5.99 -4.78
C GLY A 160 14.47 -6.56 -3.42
N HIS A 161 14.64 -5.71 -2.41
CA HIS A 161 14.84 -6.08 -1.01
C HIS A 161 13.51 -6.02 -0.25
N ASP A 162 13.38 -6.85 0.79
CA ASP A 162 12.25 -6.81 1.72
C ASP A 162 12.68 -6.97 3.18
N ASP A 163 11.86 -6.43 4.08
CA ASP A 163 11.99 -6.60 5.53
C ASP A 163 10.59 -6.68 6.16
N VAL A 164 10.50 -7.29 7.34
CA VAL A 164 9.24 -7.59 8.01
C VAL A 164 9.28 -7.15 9.47
N LEU A 165 8.25 -6.41 9.87
CA LEU A 165 7.97 -6.04 11.26
C LEU A 165 6.64 -6.65 11.69
N LEU A 166 6.65 -7.39 12.79
CA LEU A 166 5.45 -7.85 13.48
C LEU A 166 5.14 -6.87 14.60
N VAL A 167 3.87 -6.53 14.78
CA VAL A 167 3.41 -5.62 15.83
C VAL A 167 2.22 -6.27 16.53
N ARG A 168 2.24 -6.29 17.86
CA ARG A 168 1.12 -6.74 18.68
C ARG A 168 0.88 -5.79 19.85
N PRO A 169 -0.35 -5.73 20.38
CA PRO A 169 -0.61 -5.05 21.64
C PRO A 169 0.22 -5.69 22.77
N ASP A 170 0.67 -4.85 23.70
CA ASP A 170 1.44 -5.28 24.88
C ASP A 170 1.07 -4.41 26.09
N GLY A 171 0.07 -4.86 26.85
CA GLY A 171 -0.47 -4.09 27.96
C GLY A 171 -1.05 -2.75 27.50
N GLY A 172 -0.41 -1.64 27.91
CA GLY A 172 -0.79 -0.28 27.50
C GLY A 172 -0.02 0.27 26.30
N GLY A 173 0.84 -0.55 25.68
CA GLY A 173 1.69 -0.17 24.56
C GLY A 173 1.78 -1.26 23.51
N PHE A 174 2.96 -1.42 22.92
CA PHE A 174 3.20 -2.32 21.81
C PHE A 174 4.37 -3.28 22.12
N ALA A 175 4.36 -4.42 21.44
CA ALA A 175 5.54 -5.22 21.25
C ALA A 175 5.80 -5.37 19.75
N VAL A 176 7.06 -5.34 19.36
CA VAL A 176 7.48 -5.55 17.98
C VAL A 176 8.37 -6.77 17.86
N GLY A 177 8.19 -7.51 16.77
CA GLY A 177 8.99 -8.67 16.42
C GLY A 177 9.70 -8.45 15.09
N ARG A 178 11.02 -8.68 15.05
CA ARG A 178 11.82 -8.61 13.82
C ARG A 178 12.34 -9.98 13.42
N VAL A 179 12.24 -10.31 12.14
CA VAL A 179 12.80 -11.54 11.57
C VAL A 179 14.29 -11.34 11.35
N VAL A 180 15.14 -12.07 12.08
CA VAL A 180 16.59 -11.94 11.95
C VAL A 180 17.14 -13.08 11.09
N PRO A 181 17.86 -12.79 9.99
CA PRO A 181 18.46 -13.83 9.16
C PRO A 181 19.30 -14.82 9.97
N GLY A 182 19.01 -16.11 9.82
CA GLY A 182 19.73 -17.18 10.52
C GLY A 182 19.28 -17.45 11.95
N LYS A 183 18.24 -16.78 12.47
CA LYS A 183 17.55 -17.16 13.70
C LYS A 183 16.25 -17.88 13.37
N GLU A 184 15.93 -18.92 14.15
CA GLU A 184 14.64 -19.61 14.07
C GLU A 184 13.53 -18.78 14.70
N ASP A 185 13.85 -18.03 15.76
CA ASP A 185 12.90 -17.18 16.49
C ASP A 185 12.98 -15.71 16.10
N VAL A 186 11.83 -15.05 16.20
CA VAL A 186 11.66 -13.60 16.06
C VAL A 186 12.33 -12.90 17.25
N SER A 187 13.11 -11.86 16.99
CA SER A 187 13.64 -11.00 18.05
C SER A 187 12.54 -10.05 18.51
N GLU A 188 12.05 -10.25 19.73
CA GLU A 188 10.94 -9.48 20.29
C GLU A 188 11.43 -8.37 21.23
N GLU A 189 10.78 -7.22 21.14
CA GLU A 189 10.94 -6.07 22.01
C GLU A 189 9.56 -5.67 22.55
N THR A 190 9.43 -5.45 23.86
CA THR A 190 8.15 -5.32 24.59
C THR A 190 8.10 -4.01 25.37
N GLY A 191 6.90 -3.61 25.82
CA GLY A 191 6.70 -2.39 26.60
C GLY A 191 6.93 -1.09 25.83
N LEU A 192 6.78 -1.12 24.51
CA LEU A 192 7.03 0.02 23.62
C LEU A 192 5.89 1.04 23.67
N THR A 193 6.26 2.32 23.62
CA THR A 193 5.32 3.42 23.44
C THR A 193 4.96 3.63 21.97
N GLU A 194 4.02 4.52 21.70
CA GLU A 194 3.68 4.93 20.33
C GLU A 194 4.87 5.57 19.59
N SER A 195 5.69 6.36 20.29
CA SER A 195 6.88 6.96 19.71
C SER A 195 7.93 5.91 19.37
N ASP A 196 8.11 4.90 20.22
CA ASP A 196 9.06 3.81 19.94
C ASP A 196 8.58 2.94 18.76
N LEU A 197 7.26 2.73 18.62
CA LEU A 197 6.70 2.07 17.45
C LEU A 197 6.92 2.89 16.17
N LEU A 198 6.74 4.21 16.22
CA LEU A 198 7.04 5.09 15.08
C LEU A 198 8.51 4.98 14.66
N GLU A 199 9.43 4.99 15.62
CA GLU A 199 10.85 4.79 15.37
C GLU A 199 11.12 3.43 14.71
N ALA A 200 10.49 2.35 15.20
CA ALA A 200 10.60 1.02 14.58
C ALA A 200 10.10 0.98 13.12
N LEU A 201 9.04 1.72 12.79
CA LEU A 201 8.52 1.86 11.42
C LEU A 201 9.47 2.65 10.51
N VAL A 202 10.13 3.69 11.05
CA VAL A 202 11.18 4.44 10.35
C VAL A 202 12.39 3.56 10.07
N GLU A 203 12.84 2.79 11.07
CA GLU A 203 13.96 1.85 10.95
C GLU A 203 13.71 0.77 9.91
N LEU A 204 12.51 0.16 9.92
CA LEU A 204 12.10 -0.88 8.98
C LEU A 204 12.36 -0.48 7.52
N ARG A 205 12.15 0.80 7.20
CA ARG A 205 12.33 1.35 5.86
C ARG A 205 13.77 1.76 5.60
N SER A 206 14.42 2.35 6.60
CA SER A 206 15.80 2.86 6.49
C SER A 206 16.81 1.73 6.28
N ASN A 207 16.56 0.55 6.84
CA ASN A 207 17.40 -0.64 6.65
C ASN A 207 17.42 -1.14 5.20
N LEU A 208 16.41 -0.80 4.39
CA LEU A 208 16.27 -1.23 3.00
C LEU A 208 16.71 -0.17 1.99
N MET A 209 16.88 1.09 2.41
CA MET A 209 17.35 2.14 1.52
C MET A 209 18.87 2.05 1.38
N PRO A 210 19.42 2.04 0.15
CA PRO A 210 20.86 2.11 -0.05
C PRO A 210 21.41 3.36 0.66
N VAL A 211 22.44 3.19 1.49
CA VAL A 211 23.22 4.32 2.01
C VAL A 211 23.90 4.98 0.81
N GLY A 212 23.33 6.09 0.32
CA GLY A 212 23.84 7.00 -0.70
C GLY A 212 24.84 6.44 -1.72
N SER A 213 24.39 6.21 -2.95
CA SER A 213 25.25 6.13 -4.13
C SER A 213 25.68 7.52 -4.63
#